data_AF-A0A660Z1R9-F1
#
_entry.id   AF-A0A660Z1R9-F1
#
_cell.length_a   1.000
_cell.length_b   1.000
_cell.length_c   1.000
_cell.angle_alpha   90.00
_cell.angle_beta   90.00
_cell.angle_gamma   90.00
#
_symmetry.space_group_name_H-M   'P 1'
#
loop_
_entity.id
_entity.type
_entity.pdbx_description
1 polymer ?
#
loop_
_entity_poly.entity_id
_entity_poly.type
_entity_poly.pdbx_seq_one_letter_code
_entity_poly.pdbx_strand_id
1 'polypeptide(L)'
;MMVCGSFMLLIRKIQYGIPPSLDGFILGGCHLLEKNNKFVKFHAMQSIILFLGVTVVVVIFMWIPFFGWIIDSLIGLLAVILWIVLMIKAYQGEKFKLPFVGDIAEKHS
;
A
#
# COMPACT_ATOMS: atom_id res chain seq x y z
N MET A 1 -6.88 4.75 0.02
CA MET A 1 -7.02 3.30 -0.29
C MET A 1 -6.82 2.96 -1.76
N MET A 2 -7.24 3.81 -2.71
CA MET A 2 -7.16 3.53 -4.16
C MET A 2 -5.71 3.44 -4.70
N VAL A 3 -4.74 4.13 -4.09
CA VAL A 3 -3.36 4.23 -4.60
C VAL A 3 -2.59 2.90 -4.51
N CYS A 4 -2.80 2.09 -3.46
CA CYS A 4 -2.09 0.82 -3.33
C CYS A 4 -2.74 -0.32 -4.16
N GLY A 5 -4.07 -0.36 -4.24
CA GLY A 5 -4.77 -1.36 -5.06
C GLY A 5 -4.42 -1.20 -6.53
N SER A 6 -4.47 0.04 -7.04
CA SER A 6 -4.07 0.35 -8.42
C SER A 6 -2.60 0.03 -8.71
N PHE A 7 -1.69 0.26 -7.76
CA PHE A 7 -0.26 -0.07 -7.96
C PHE A 7 0.00 -1.58 -7.87
N MET A 8 -0.64 -2.30 -6.96
CA MET A 8 -0.50 -3.76 -6.88
C MET A 8 -1.03 -4.46 -8.14
N LEU A 9 -2.11 -3.92 -8.72
CA LEU A 9 -2.59 -4.32 -10.05
C LEU A 9 -1.59 -3.98 -11.17
N LEU A 10 -0.89 -2.84 -11.07
CA LEU A 10 0.20 -2.47 -11.99
C LEU A 10 1.39 -3.44 -11.90
N ILE A 11 1.83 -3.79 -10.68
CA ILE A 11 2.90 -4.80 -10.47
C ILE A 11 2.48 -6.13 -11.10
N ARG A 12 1.24 -6.57 -10.89
CA ARG A 12 0.74 -7.80 -11.53
C ARG A 12 0.69 -7.69 -13.04
N LYS A 13 0.26 -6.55 -13.61
CA LYS A 13 0.28 -6.35 -15.07
C LYS A 13 1.69 -6.50 -15.64
N ILE A 14 2.71 -6.00 -14.93
CA ILE A 14 4.11 -6.11 -15.34
C ILE A 14 4.66 -7.54 -15.11
N GLN A 15 4.35 -8.19 -13.98
CA GLN A 15 4.80 -9.56 -13.70
C GLN A 15 4.14 -10.63 -14.58
N TYR A 16 2.86 -10.48 -14.92
CA TYR A 16 2.10 -11.45 -15.71
C TYR A 16 2.02 -11.08 -17.21
N GLY A 17 2.63 -9.97 -17.63
CA GLY A 17 2.65 -9.54 -19.04
C GLY A 17 1.27 -9.16 -19.60
N ILE A 18 0.39 -8.61 -18.76
CA ILE A 18 -1.01 -8.33 -19.12
C ILE A 18 -1.12 -6.98 -19.83
N PRO A 19 -1.62 -6.93 -21.08
CA PRO A 19 -1.73 -5.69 -21.84
C PRO A 19 -2.86 -4.77 -21.34
N PRO A 20 -2.73 -3.44 -21.50
CA PRO A 20 -3.65 -2.42 -20.97
C PRO A 20 -5.05 -2.39 -21.62
N SER A 21 -5.37 -3.28 -22.56
CA SER A 21 -6.70 -3.38 -23.17
C SER A 21 -7.67 -4.28 -22.40
N LEU A 22 -7.19 -4.99 -21.36
CA LEU A 22 -7.93 -6.04 -20.62
C LEU A 22 -8.40 -5.61 -19.22
N ASP A 23 -8.48 -4.31 -18.98
CA ASP A 23 -8.62 -3.71 -17.66
C ASP A 23 -9.90 -4.10 -16.92
N GLY A 24 -11.03 -4.19 -17.63
CA GLY A 24 -12.35 -4.45 -17.04
C GLY A 24 -12.59 -5.91 -16.61
N PHE A 25 -12.14 -6.89 -17.39
CA PHE A 25 -12.33 -8.32 -17.08
C PHE A 25 -11.35 -8.82 -16.01
N ILE A 26 -10.15 -8.24 -15.95
CA ILE A 26 -9.10 -8.65 -15.02
C ILE A 26 -9.29 -8.02 -13.64
N LEU A 27 -9.93 -6.84 -13.52
CA LEU A 27 -10.35 -6.28 -12.22
C LEU A 27 -11.27 -7.23 -11.44
N GLY A 28 -12.26 -7.84 -12.12
CA GLY A 28 -13.16 -8.82 -11.52
C GLY A 28 -12.47 -10.16 -11.20
N GLY A 29 -11.64 -10.68 -12.11
CA GLY A 29 -10.91 -11.94 -11.91
C GLY A 29 -9.78 -11.85 -10.87
N CYS A 30 -9.06 -10.73 -10.81
CA CYS A 30 -8.00 -10.50 -9.83
C CYS A 30 -8.55 -10.40 -8.41
N HIS A 31 -9.75 -9.87 -8.20
CA HIS A 31 -10.38 -9.82 -6.89
C HIS A 31 -10.72 -11.24 -6.35
N LEU A 32 -11.05 -12.17 -7.25
CA LEU A 32 -11.20 -13.60 -6.91
C LEU A 32 -9.85 -14.28 -6.65
N LEU A 33 -8.79 -13.93 -7.41
CA LEU A 33 -7.44 -14.48 -7.21
C LEU A 33 -6.71 -13.88 -5.99
N GLU A 34 -7.06 -12.66 -5.60
CA GLU A 34 -6.60 -12.02 -4.35
C GLU A 34 -6.97 -12.86 -3.13
N LYS A 35 -8.16 -13.49 -3.13
CA LYS A 35 -8.62 -14.30 -2.00
C LYS A 35 -7.77 -15.54 -1.73
N ASN A 36 -7.02 -16.04 -2.70
CA ASN A 36 -6.19 -17.25 -2.53
C ASN A 36 -4.71 -16.96 -2.30
N ASN A 37 -4.21 -15.76 -2.64
CA ASN A 37 -2.78 -15.47 -2.54
C ASN A 37 -2.44 -14.67 -1.27
N LYS A 38 -1.86 -15.37 -0.28
CA LYS A 38 -1.42 -14.78 1.01
C LYS A 38 -0.43 -13.62 0.84
N PHE A 39 0.44 -13.65 -0.17
CA PHE A 39 1.41 -12.57 -0.42
C PHE A 39 0.71 -11.27 -0.82
N VAL A 40 -0.24 -11.36 -1.75
CA VAL A 40 -1.00 -10.20 -2.23
C VAL A 40 -1.87 -9.63 -1.11
N LYS A 41 -2.54 -10.50 -0.33
CA LYS A 41 -3.29 -10.07 0.85
C LYS A 41 -2.43 -9.35 1.88
N PHE A 42 -1.23 -9.88 2.15
CA PHE A 42 -0.32 -9.27 3.11
C PHE A 42 0.04 -7.83 2.71
N HIS A 43 0.49 -7.63 1.47
CA HIS A 43 0.86 -6.30 1.00
C HIS A 43 -0.34 -5.35 0.88
N ALA A 44 -1.53 -5.87 0.54
CA ALA A 44 -2.77 -5.10 0.52
C ALA A 44 -3.16 -4.63 1.92
N MET A 45 -3.18 -5.55 2.89
CA MET A 45 -3.49 -5.24 4.29
C MET A 45 -2.44 -4.31 4.91
N GLN A 46 -1.15 -4.55 4.68
CA GLN A 46 -0.07 -3.70 5.18
C GLN A 46 -0.23 -2.26 4.68
N SER A 47 -0.60 -2.08 3.42
CA SER A 47 -0.80 -0.75 2.85
C SER A 47 -2.06 -0.08 3.38
N ILE A 48 -3.15 -0.82 3.54
CA ILE A 48 -4.37 -0.31 4.18
C ILE A 48 -4.06 0.23 5.58
N ILE A 49 -3.39 -0.56 6.41
CA ILE A 49 -3.08 -0.21 7.80
C ILE A 49 -2.08 0.96 7.83
N LEU A 50 -1.04 0.93 6.98
CA LEU A 50 -0.05 2.00 6.90
C LEU A 50 -0.70 3.34 6.57
N PHE A 51 -1.49 3.40 5.50
CA PHE A 51 -2.12 4.65 5.06
C PHE A 51 -3.18 5.13 6.05
N LEU A 52 -3.94 4.21 6.68
CA LEU A 52 -4.87 4.60 7.74
C LEU A 52 -4.12 5.22 8.92
N GLY A 53 -3.00 4.64 9.33
CA GLY A 53 -2.12 5.18 10.38
C GLY A 53 -1.57 6.56 10.02
N VAL A 54 -1.03 6.72 8.81
CA VAL A 54 -0.53 8.02 8.32
C VAL A 54 -1.66 9.07 8.32
N THR A 55 -2.86 8.73 7.86
CA THR A 55 -4.00 9.67 7.86
C THR A 55 -4.35 10.11 9.28
N VAL A 56 -4.41 9.19 10.24
CA VAL A 56 -4.70 9.53 11.65
C VAL A 56 -3.64 10.50 12.19
N VAL A 57 -2.37 10.22 11.93
CA VAL A 57 -1.26 11.09 12.33
C VAL A 57 -1.40 12.48 11.73
N VAL A 58 -1.62 12.60 10.42
CA VAL A 58 -1.82 13.88 9.74
C VAL A 58 -3.00 14.67 10.34
N VAL A 59 -4.13 14.00 10.55
CA VAL A 59 -5.32 14.63 11.16
C VAL A 59 -5.02 15.19 12.55
N ILE A 60 -4.22 14.49 13.37
CA ILE A 60 -3.83 14.97 14.70
C ILE A 60 -2.95 16.22 14.59
N PHE A 61 -1.93 16.19 13.72
CA PHE A 61 -0.98 17.31 13.57
C PHE A 61 -1.61 18.57 12.93
N MET A 62 -2.71 18.42 12.19
CA MET A 62 -3.45 19.53 11.60
C MET A 62 -3.98 20.53 12.66
N TRP A 63 -4.24 20.08 13.89
CA TRP A 63 -4.76 20.93 14.97
C TRP A 63 -3.67 21.72 15.71
N ILE A 64 -2.39 21.56 15.36
CA ILE A 64 -1.27 22.27 15.99
C ILE A 64 -0.90 23.50 15.14
N PRO A 65 -1.33 24.73 15.52
CA PRO A 65 -0.95 25.93 14.79
C PRO A 65 0.57 26.20 14.87
N PHE A 66 1.10 26.93 13.88
CA PHE A 66 2.51 27.34 13.72
C PHE A 66 3.56 26.28 13.41
N PHE A 67 3.44 25.03 13.88
CA PHE A 67 4.42 23.95 13.60
C PHE A 67 3.87 22.78 12.77
N GLY A 68 2.56 22.68 12.60
CA GLY A 68 1.91 21.57 11.89
C GLY A 68 2.39 21.39 10.45
N TRP A 69 2.60 22.48 9.70
CA TRP A 69 3.02 22.46 8.28
C TRP A 69 4.41 21.85 8.03
N ILE A 70 5.39 22.10 8.91
CA ILE A 70 6.74 21.52 8.80
C ILE A 70 6.69 20.02 9.10
N ILE A 71 5.97 19.66 10.16
CA ILE A 71 5.81 18.26 10.58
C ILE A 71 5.05 17.46 9.51
N ASP A 72 3.96 18.01 8.98
CA ASP A 72 3.17 17.41 7.91
C ASP A 72 4.00 17.18 6.64
N SER A 73 4.81 18.17 6.24
CA SER A 73 5.70 18.04 5.08
C SER A 73 6.74 16.93 5.26
N LEU A 74 7.31 16.80 6.46
CA LEU A 74 8.27 15.74 6.79
C LEU A 74 7.60 14.36 6.82
N ILE A 75 6.42 14.25 7.41
CA ILE A 75 5.65 13.00 7.46
C ILE A 75 5.24 12.59 6.05
N GLY A 76 4.79 13.53 5.21
CA GLY A 76 4.45 13.29 3.82
C GLY A 76 5.64 12.77 3.02
N LEU A 77 6.81 13.38 3.18
CA LEU A 77 8.04 12.92 2.52
C LEU A 77 8.43 11.50 2.96
N LEU A 78 8.41 11.23 4.27
CA LEU A 78 8.69 9.89 4.81
C LEU A 78 7.68 8.86 4.32
N ALA A 79 6.40 9.21 4.26
CA ALA A 79 5.33 8.34 3.76
C ALA A 79 5.54 7.99 2.28
N VAL A 80 5.96 8.96 1.45
CA VAL A 80 6.28 8.72 0.03
C VAL A 80 7.50 7.81 -0.11
N ILE A 81 8.58 8.05 0.64
CA ILE A 81 9.78 7.20 0.61
C ILE A 81 9.42 5.77 1.02
N LEU A 82 8.71 5.63 2.14
CA LEU A 82 8.29 4.32 2.64
C LEU A 82 7.39 3.61 1.64
N TRP A 83 6.46 4.33 1.01
CA TRP A 83 5.59 3.79 -0.02
C TRP A 83 6.40 3.25 -1.22
N ILE A 84 7.36 4.02 -1.74
CA ILE A 84 8.22 3.57 -2.85
C ILE A 84 9.00 2.31 -2.48
N VAL A 85 9.61 2.28 -1.29
CA VAL A 85 10.37 1.11 -0.81
C VAL A 85 9.47 -0.14 -0.75
N LEU A 86 8.28 0.00 -0.19
CA LEU A 86 7.31 -1.10 -0.13
C LEU A 86 6.86 -1.57 -1.51
N MET A 87 6.72 -0.64 -2.46
CA MET A 87 6.40 -1.00 -3.83
C MET A 87 7.52 -1.79 -4.51
N ILE A 88 8.77 -1.35 -4.35
CA ILE A 88 9.93 -2.06 -4.91
C ILE A 88 10.02 -3.47 -4.31
N LYS A 89 9.86 -3.61 -3.00
CA LYS A 89 9.88 -4.91 -2.32
C LYS A 89 8.76 -5.83 -2.78
N ALA A 90 7.54 -5.29 -2.92
CA ALA A 90 6.41 -6.03 -3.48
C ALA A 90 6.67 -6.46 -4.94
N TYR A 91 7.30 -5.61 -5.75
CA TYR A 91 7.67 -5.91 -7.14
C TYR A 91 8.73 -7.01 -7.23
N GLN A 92 9.68 -7.03 -6.29
CA GLN A 92 10.70 -8.08 -6.17
C GLN A 92 10.15 -9.41 -5.64
N GLY A 93 8.86 -9.47 -5.25
CA GLY A 93 8.27 -10.64 -4.63
C GLY A 93 8.71 -10.85 -3.17
N GLU A 94 9.32 -9.83 -2.55
CA GLU A 94 9.80 -9.90 -1.17
C GLU A 94 8.70 -9.49 -0.19
N LYS A 95 8.39 -10.38 0.77
CA LYS A 95 7.46 -10.10 1.87
C LYS A 95 8.13 -9.21 2.91
N PHE A 96 8.27 -7.93 2.60
CA PHE A 96 8.86 -6.95 3.52
C PHE A 96 7.84 -6.53 4.59
N LYS A 97 8.11 -6.91 5.84
CA LYS A 97 7.24 -6.69 6.99
C LYS A 97 7.68 -5.46 7.76
N LEU A 98 6.80 -4.46 7.83
CA LEU A 98 7.03 -3.29 8.67
C LEU A 98 6.81 -3.64 10.14
N PRO A 99 7.60 -3.09 11.07
CA PRO A 99 7.34 -3.26 12.50
C PRO A 99 5.95 -2.72 12.84
N PHE A 100 5.21 -3.43 13.70
CA PHE A 100 3.82 -3.16 14.11
C PHE A 100 2.79 -3.30 12.97
N VAL A 101 2.93 -2.53 11.89
CA VAL A 101 1.99 -2.54 10.76
C VAL A 101 1.97 -3.89 10.05
N GLY A 102 3.15 -4.48 9.84
CA GLY A 102 3.29 -5.78 9.19
C GLY A 102 2.82 -6.94 10.06
N ASP A 103 2.94 -6.86 11.39
CA ASP A 103 2.36 -7.86 12.30
C ASP A 103 0.84 -7.89 12.23
N ILE A 104 0.22 -6.71 12.23
CA ILE A 104 -1.23 -6.57 12.09
C ILE A 104 -1.67 -7.05 10.70
N ALA A 105 -0.93 -6.67 9.65
CA ALA A 105 -1.23 -7.11 8.28
C ALA A 105 -1.18 -8.63 8.13
N GLU A 106 -0.17 -9.28 8.70
CA GLU A 106 -0.01 -10.74 8.65
C GLU A 106 -1.12 -11.48 9.38
N LYS A 107 -1.62 -10.93 10.50
CA LYS A 107 -2.75 -11.52 11.23
C LYS A 107 -4.06 -11.50 10.41
N HIS A 108 -4.19 -10.57 9.47
CA HIS A 108 -5.40 -10.33 8.68
C HIS A 108 -5.26 -10.71 7.19
N SER A 109 -4.17 -11.35 6.78
CA SER A 109 -3.89 -11.81 5.40
C SER A 109 -4.01 -13.32 5.23
#